data_AF-A0A225V672-F1
#
_entry.id   AF-A0A225V672-F1
#
_cell.length_a   1.000
_cell.length_b   1.000
_cell.length_c   1.000
_cell.angle_alpha   90.00
_cell.angle_beta   90.00
_cell.angle_gamma   90.00
#
_symmetry.space_group_name_H-M   'P 1'
#
loop_
_entity.id
_entity.type
_entity.pdbx_description
1 polymer ?
#
loop_
_entity_poly.entity_id
_entity_poly.type
_entity_poly.pdbx_seq_one_letter_code
_entity_poly.pdbx_strand_id
1 'polypeptide(L)'
;MSTNYGSLDAENDKNNSGAKSSVLPVTLSTVAFAAIIALLIILFGGAVLQIILTVVVVVYVFAFAGFCYAALPYASNPLLVPFIAIRLQLQVLYLVFVYAARGFKPRFPQWTFAFELTSMMLRFTMIEYGHLVGNKNAHLLRTPFHLHGKFILKSNSQLH
;
A
#
# COMPACT_ATOMS: atom_id res chain seq x y z
N MET A 1 -4.69 -25.61 38.04
CA MET A 1 -3.51 -24.87 37.54
C MET A 1 -3.95 -23.42 37.38
N SER A 2 -3.64 -22.59 38.37
CA SER A 2 -4.18 -21.22 38.52
C SER A 2 -3.03 -20.25 38.76
N THR A 3 -3.21 -19.05 38.25
CA THR A 3 -2.36 -17.85 38.18
C THR A 3 -1.91 -17.31 39.55
N ASN A 4 -0.67 -16.81 39.67
CA ASN A 4 -0.34 -15.38 39.93
C ASN A 4 1.03 -15.12 40.61
N TYR A 5 1.53 -13.90 40.33
CA TYR A 5 2.50 -13.05 41.06
C TYR A 5 3.98 -13.45 41.19
N GLY A 6 4.81 -12.61 40.56
CA GLY A 6 6.24 -12.45 40.83
C GLY A 6 6.67 -11.06 40.38
N SER A 7 6.30 -10.07 41.20
CA SER A 7 6.63 -8.66 41.06
C SER A 7 8.03 -8.40 41.63
N LEU A 8 8.85 -7.69 40.86
CA LEU A 8 9.95 -6.80 41.27
C LEU A 8 11.09 -7.40 42.11
N ASP A 9 12.22 -7.66 41.46
CA ASP A 9 13.52 -7.26 42.00
C ASP A 9 14.20 -6.33 41.00
N ALA A 10 14.30 -5.06 41.39
CA ALA A 10 15.22 -4.11 40.82
C ALA A 10 16.50 -4.19 41.65
N GLU A 11 17.64 -4.51 41.04
CA GLU A 11 18.93 -3.87 41.36
C GLU A 11 20.01 -4.31 40.36
N ASN A 12 20.70 -3.32 39.78
CA ASN A 12 22.05 -3.36 39.22
C ASN A 12 22.41 -4.45 38.20
N ASP A 13 22.50 -4.05 36.92
CA ASP A 13 23.85 -4.01 36.36
C ASP A 13 24.05 -2.88 35.35
N LYS A 14 25.18 -2.22 35.53
CA LYS A 14 25.57 -0.95 34.96
C LYS A 14 26.50 -1.26 33.81
N ASN A 15 26.09 -1.10 32.55
CA ASN A 15 27.08 -0.91 31.50
C ASN A 15 26.56 -0.11 30.29
N ASN A 16 27.22 1.02 30.09
CA ASN A 16 27.15 1.84 28.89
C ASN A 16 27.51 1.02 27.66
N SER A 17 26.64 1.01 26.65
CA SER A 17 27.11 0.88 25.26
C SER A 17 26.10 1.44 24.28
N GLY A 18 26.40 2.65 23.83
CA GLY A 18 26.15 3.09 22.46
C GLY A 18 24.69 3.13 22.02
N ALA A 19 24.10 4.32 22.12
CA ALA A 19 23.09 4.75 21.17
C ALA A 19 23.57 4.39 19.76
N LYS A 20 23.06 3.29 19.20
CA LYS A 20 23.30 2.91 17.81
C LYS A 20 22.65 3.99 16.97
N SER A 21 23.48 4.91 16.54
CA SER A 21 23.15 6.04 15.70
C SER A 21 22.45 5.54 14.44
N SER A 22 21.13 5.71 14.39
CA SER A 22 20.39 5.67 13.11
C SER A 22 20.82 6.80 12.16
N VAL A 23 21.73 7.68 12.62
CA VAL A 23 22.36 8.74 11.84
C VAL A 23 23.31 8.19 10.77
N LEU A 24 24.06 7.11 11.04
CA LEU A 24 25.05 6.57 10.09
C LEU A 24 24.47 6.01 8.77
N PRO A 25 23.39 5.19 8.76
CA PRO A 25 22.81 4.75 7.49
C PRO A 25 22.12 5.90 6.74
N VAL A 26 21.58 6.89 7.48
CA VAL A 26 20.91 8.05 6.89
C VAL A 26 21.93 9.00 6.26
N THR A 27 23.07 9.26 6.89
CA THR A 27 24.12 10.12 6.33
C THR A 27 24.82 9.48 5.14
N LEU A 28 25.06 8.18 5.17
CA LEU A 28 25.68 7.47 4.04
C LEU A 28 24.73 7.42 2.83
N SER A 29 23.43 7.24 3.08
CA SER A 29 22.39 7.35 2.06
C SER A 29 22.30 8.76 1.49
N THR A 30 22.24 9.82 2.32
CA THR A 30 22.16 11.20 1.83
C THR A 30 23.40 11.63 1.05
N VAL A 31 24.60 11.21 1.47
CA VAL A 31 25.85 11.47 0.74
C VAL A 31 25.85 10.74 -0.61
N ALA A 32 25.38 9.48 -0.67
CA ALA A 32 25.27 8.75 -1.92
C ALA A 32 24.25 9.40 -2.87
N PHE A 33 23.09 9.84 -2.37
CA PHE A 33 22.12 10.59 -3.16
C PHE A 33 22.68 11.91 -3.66
N ALA A 34 23.38 12.67 -2.82
CA ALA A 34 24.02 13.93 -3.22
C ALA A 34 25.09 13.71 -4.31
N ALA A 35 25.89 12.64 -4.19
CA ALA A 35 26.89 12.28 -5.20
C ALA A 35 26.26 11.86 -6.53
N ILE A 36 25.17 11.10 -6.51
CA ILE A 36 24.41 10.72 -7.71
C ILE A 36 23.81 11.97 -8.37
N ILE A 37 23.23 12.88 -7.59
CA ILE A 37 22.69 14.15 -8.09
C ILE A 37 23.81 14.98 -8.73
N ALA A 38 24.95 15.12 -8.05
CA ALA A 38 26.10 15.83 -8.60
C ALA A 38 26.62 15.21 -9.91
N LEU A 39 26.71 13.88 -9.98
CA LEU A 39 27.07 13.15 -11.22
C LEU A 39 26.06 13.39 -12.34
N LEU A 40 24.76 13.39 -12.04
CA LEU A 40 23.71 13.71 -13.00
C LEU A 40 23.78 15.17 -13.48
N ILE A 41 24.12 16.13 -12.59
CA ILE A 41 24.31 17.54 -12.96
C ILE A 41 25.49 17.68 -13.93
N ILE A 42 26.59 16.96 -13.68
CA ILE A 42 27.79 16.98 -14.53
C ILE A 42 27.51 16.31 -15.88
N LEU A 43 26.75 15.21 -15.91
CA LEU A 43 26.53 14.40 -17.10
C LEU A 43 25.45 14.96 -18.05
N PHE A 44 24.38 15.54 -17.51
CA PHE A 44 23.22 16.02 -18.29
C PHE A 44 23.01 17.54 -18.22
N GLY A 45 23.72 18.24 -17.33
CA GLY A 45 23.48 19.65 -17.02
C GLY A 45 22.32 19.84 -16.01
N GLY A 46 22.45 20.84 -15.13
CA GLY A 46 21.45 21.12 -14.09
C GLY A 46 20.05 21.42 -14.61
N ALA A 47 19.94 21.95 -15.84
CA ALA A 47 18.66 22.23 -16.49
C ALA A 47 17.87 20.96 -16.83
N VAL A 48 18.55 19.91 -17.31
CA VAL A 48 17.89 18.63 -17.65
C VAL A 48 17.36 17.94 -16.40
N LEU A 49 18.11 17.98 -15.31
CA LEU A 49 17.65 17.45 -14.02
C LEU A 49 16.42 18.18 -13.49
N GLN A 50 16.36 19.51 -13.61
CA GLN A 50 15.17 20.28 -13.23
C GLN A 50 13.96 19.90 -14.08
N ILE A 51 14.14 19.68 -15.39
CA ILE A 51 13.07 19.20 -16.26
C ILE A 51 12.60 17.80 -15.85
N ILE A 52 13.52 16.87 -15.56
CA ILE A 52 13.15 15.52 -15.10
C ILE A 52 12.38 15.60 -13.77
N LEU A 53 12.87 16.38 -12.81
CA LEU A 53 12.23 16.54 -11.51
C LEU A 53 10.82 17.13 -11.64
N THR A 54 10.65 18.18 -12.46
CA THR A 54 9.34 18.80 -12.69
C THR A 54 8.38 17.82 -13.35
N VAL A 55 8.82 17.06 -14.35
CA VAL A 55 8.01 16.00 -14.98
C VAL A 55 7.60 14.94 -13.95
N VAL A 56 8.51 14.46 -13.10
CA VAL A 56 8.21 13.48 -12.05
C VAL A 56 7.17 14.03 -11.06
N VAL A 57 7.31 15.28 -10.63
CA VAL A 57 6.35 15.93 -9.72
C VAL A 57 4.99 16.07 -10.39
N VAL A 58 4.93 16.49 -11.66
CA VAL A 58 3.68 16.62 -12.42
C VAL A 58 2.98 15.27 -12.55
N VAL A 59 3.72 14.23 -12.95
CA VAL A 59 3.19 12.85 -13.04
C VAL A 59 2.66 12.37 -11.69
N TYR A 60 3.39 12.65 -10.60
CA TYR A 60 2.94 12.32 -9.26
C TYR A 60 1.65 13.04 -8.87
N VAL A 61 1.51 14.34 -9.17
CA VAL A 61 0.29 15.11 -8.89
C VAL A 61 -0.90 14.55 -9.67
N PHE A 62 -0.72 14.22 -10.96
CA PHE A 62 -1.77 13.58 -11.75
C PHE A 62 -2.15 12.21 -11.21
N ALA A 63 -1.17 11.38 -10.86
CA ALA A 63 -1.42 10.08 -10.24
C ALA A 63 -2.18 10.24 -8.92
N PHE A 64 -1.76 11.18 -8.06
CA PHE A 64 -2.42 11.49 -6.79
C PHE A 64 -3.86 11.96 -6.99
N ALA A 65 -4.10 12.84 -7.96
CA ALA A 65 -5.46 13.24 -8.32
C ALA A 65 -6.29 12.02 -8.76
N GLY A 66 -5.74 11.14 -9.59
CA GLY A 66 -6.39 9.89 -9.99
C GLY A 66 -6.75 8.99 -8.79
N PHE A 67 -5.83 8.82 -7.83
CA PHE A 67 -6.09 8.07 -6.60
C PHE A 67 -7.14 8.75 -5.71
N CYS A 68 -7.17 10.08 -5.65
CA CYS A 68 -8.23 10.82 -4.96
C CYS A 68 -9.60 10.60 -5.61
N TYR A 69 -9.70 10.62 -6.94
CA TYR A 69 -10.94 10.30 -7.65
C TYR A 69 -11.38 8.86 -7.40
N ALA A 70 -10.45 7.90 -7.41
CA ALA A 70 -10.74 6.51 -7.08
C ALA A 70 -11.14 6.31 -5.60
N ALA A 71 -10.70 7.19 -4.70
CA ALA A 71 -11.04 7.16 -3.28
C ALA A 71 -12.42 7.76 -2.95
N LEU A 72 -12.99 8.59 -3.83
CA LEU A 72 -14.31 9.22 -3.65
C LEU A 72 -15.43 8.26 -3.22
N PRO A 73 -15.65 7.09 -3.87
CA PRO A 73 -16.73 6.18 -3.47
C PRO A 73 -16.52 5.56 -2.08
N TYR A 74 -15.30 5.62 -1.54
CA TYR A 74 -14.94 5.06 -0.25
C TYR A 74 -14.92 6.09 0.88
N ALA A 75 -15.08 7.38 0.56
CA ALA A 75 -15.01 8.45 1.55
C ALA A 75 -16.39 8.75 2.15
N SER A 76 -16.50 8.64 3.48
CA SER A 76 -17.64 9.16 4.23
C SER A 76 -17.59 10.68 4.40
N ASN A 77 -16.38 11.26 4.39
CA ASN A 77 -16.13 12.70 4.50
C ASN A 77 -15.07 13.14 3.48
N PRO A 78 -15.19 14.34 2.87
CA PRO A 78 -14.25 14.83 1.86
C PRO A 78 -12.83 15.03 2.41
N LEU A 79 -12.69 15.27 3.72
CA LEU A 79 -11.39 15.41 4.40
C LEU A 79 -10.61 14.09 4.53
N LEU A 80 -11.29 12.94 4.46
CA LEU A 80 -10.66 11.62 4.54
C LEU A 80 -10.11 11.15 3.20
N VAL A 81 -10.59 11.70 2.08
CA VAL A 81 -10.16 11.36 0.71
C VAL A 81 -8.63 11.35 0.55
N PRO A 82 -7.87 12.40 0.94
CA PRO A 82 -6.42 12.39 0.77
C PRO A 82 -5.73 11.33 1.65
N PHE A 83 -6.24 11.07 2.85
CA PHE A 83 -5.68 10.02 3.73
C PHE A 83 -5.87 8.62 3.14
N ILE A 84 -7.04 8.35 2.56
CA ILE A 84 -7.34 7.10 1.87
C ILE A 84 -6.45 6.94 0.64
N ALA A 85 -6.28 8.01 -0.14
CA ALA A 85 -5.41 8.02 -1.32
C ALA A 85 -3.95 7.69 -0.98
N ILE A 86 -3.39 8.29 0.09
CA ILE A 86 -2.03 8.00 0.56
C ILE A 86 -1.88 6.53 0.95
N ARG A 87 -2.86 5.97 1.68
CA ARG A 87 -2.82 4.55 2.06
C ARG A 87 -2.83 3.63 0.83
N LEU A 88 -3.70 3.92 -0.15
CA LEU A 88 -3.74 3.18 -1.42
C LEU A 88 -2.40 3.26 -2.15
N GLN A 89 -1.79 4.44 -2.25
CA GLN A 89 -0.48 4.62 -2.88
C GLN A 89 0.64 3.82 -2.20
N LEU A 90 0.71 3.83 -0.86
CA LEU A 90 1.68 3.03 -0.12
C LEU A 90 1.52 1.54 -0.38
N GLN A 91 0.27 1.09 -0.54
CA GLN A 91 -0.07 -0.30 -0.79
C GLN A 91 0.32 -0.74 -2.21
N VAL A 92 0.10 0.13 -3.21
CA VAL A 92 0.61 -0.06 -4.58
C VAL A 92 2.14 -0.11 -4.57
N LEU A 93 2.80 0.83 -3.90
CA LEU A 93 4.27 0.87 -3.81
C LEU A 93 4.84 -0.38 -3.14
N TYR A 94 4.21 -0.83 -2.06
CA TYR A 94 4.58 -2.08 -1.40
C TYR A 94 4.45 -3.27 -2.35
N LEU A 95 3.37 -3.36 -3.12
CA LEU A 95 3.20 -4.43 -4.10
C LEU A 95 4.28 -4.39 -5.19
N VAL A 96 4.57 -3.20 -5.72
CA VAL A 96 5.64 -3.01 -6.72
C VAL A 96 6.99 -3.41 -6.15
N PHE A 97 7.30 -3.04 -4.91
CA PHE A 97 8.54 -3.43 -4.23
C PHE A 97 8.64 -4.95 -4.08
N VAL A 98 7.57 -5.59 -3.61
CA VAL A 98 7.50 -7.04 -3.46
C VAL A 98 7.59 -7.74 -4.82
N TYR A 99 7.00 -7.18 -5.87
CA TYR A 99 7.08 -7.68 -7.23
C TYR A 99 8.51 -7.57 -7.79
N ALA A 100 9.18 -6.46 -7.55
CA ALA A 100 10.59 -6.26 -7.91
C ALA A 100 11.51 -7.21 -7.14
N ALA A 101 11.28 -7.41 -5.83
CA ALA A 101 12.03 -8.35 -5.00
C ALA A 101 11.88 -9.82 -5.47
N ARG A 102 10.77 -10.15 -6.14
CA ARG A 102 10.53 -11.45 -6.79
C ARG A 102 11.15 -11.55 -8.19
N GLY A 103 11.82 -10.51 -8.68
CA GLY A 103 12.41 -10.47 -10.01
C GLY A 103 11.39 -10.28 -11.12
N PHE A 104 10.37 -9.43 -10.91
CA PHE A 104 9.28 -9.17 -11.86
C PHE A 104 8.45 -10.42 -12.21
N LYS A 105 8.37 -11.35 -11.25
CA LYS A 105 7.54 -12.54 -11.38
C LYS A 105 6.27 -12.39 -10.55
N PRO A 106 5.08 -12.68 -11.13
CA PRO A 106 3.84 -12.67 -10.39
C PRO A 106 3.83 -13.77 -9.32
N ARG A 107 3.03 -13.59 -8.26
CA ARG A 107 2.96 -14.55 -7.15
C ARG A 107 2.59 -15.97 -7.60
N PHE A 108 1.70 -16.05 -8.58
CA PHE A 108 1.26 -17.30 -9.20
C PHE A 108 1.55 -17.24 -10.69
N PRO A 109 1.96 -18.36 -11.32
CA PRO A 109 2.37 -18.37 -12.73
C PRO A 109 1.23 -18.03 -13.69
N GLN A 110 -0.01 -18.23 -13.26
CA GLN A 110 -1.23 -17.93 -14.02
C GLN A 110 -1.74 -16.49 -13.84
N TRP A 111 -1.12 -15.68 -12.97
CA TRP A 111 -1.58 -14.32 -12.67
C TRP A 111 -0.77 -13.28 -13.41
N THR A 112 -1.44 -12.21 -13.85
CA THR A 112 -0.77 -11.00 -14.34
C THR A 112 -0.50 -10.04 -13.18
N PHE A 113 0.49 -9.16 -13.31
CA PHE A 113 0.73 -8.09 -12.33
C PHE A 113 -0.53 -7.25 -12.09
N ALA A 114 -1.27 -6.95 -13.16
CA ALA A 114 -2.55 -6.23 -13.06
C ALA A 114 -3.56 -7.00 -12.20
N PHE A 115 -3.68 -8.32 -12.36
CA PHE A 115 -4.58 -9.12 -11.55
C PHE A 115 -4.16 -9.15 -10.06
N GLU A 116 -2.86 -9.24 -9.78
CA GLU A 116 -2.34 -9.18 -8.40
C GLU A 116 -2.63 -7.81 -7.76
N LEU A 117 -2.45 -6.73 -8.52
CA LEU A 117 -2.77 -5.36 -8.12
C LEU A 117 -4.26 -5.20 -7.82
N THR A 118 -5.12 -5.59 -8.76
CA THR A 118 -6.58 -5.48 -8.60
C THR A 118 -7.06 -6.33 -7.42
N SER A 119 -6.54 -7.54 -7.25
CA SER A 119 -6.90 -8.41 -6.12
C SER A 119 -6.52 -7.79 -4.78
N MET A 120 -5.33 -7.19 -4.68
CA MET A 120 -4.89 -6.50 -3.48
C MET A 120 -5.75 -5.27 -3.18
N MET A 121 -6.00 -4.44 -4.19
CA MET A 121 -6.84 -3.23 -4.07
C MET A 121 -8.26 -3.59 -3.65
N LEU A 122 -8.86 -4.59 -4.29
CA LEU A 122 -10.22 -5.05 -3.99
C LEU A 122 -10.32 -5.61 -2.56
N ARG A 123 -9.34 -6.41 -2.13
CA ARG A 123 -9.32 -6.92 -0.74
C ARG A 123 -9.21 -5.80 0.27
N PHE A 124 -8.30 -4.85 0.03
CA PHE A 124 -8.11 -3.71 0.92
C PHE A 124 -9.38 -2.86 1.00
N THR A 125 -9.99 -2.52 -0.14
CA THR A 125 -11.19 -1.68 -0.15
C THR A 125 -12.40 -2.36 0.45
N MET A 126 -12.57 -3.67 0.25
CA MET A 126 -13.67 -4.42 0.86
C MET A 126 -13.50 -4.62 2.37
N ILE A 127 -12.29 -4.86 2.86
CA ILE A 127 -12.05 -5.03 4.31
C ILE A 127 -12.22 -3.69 5.03
N GLU A 128 -11.59 -2.63 4.54
CA GLU A 128 -11.55 -1.35 5.25
C GLU A 128 -12.81 -0.51 5.00
N TYR A 129 -13.29 -0.45 3.76
CA TYR A 129 -14.37 0.43 3.32
C TYR A 129 -15.63 -0.32 2.87
N GLY A 130 -15.66 -1.65 2.94
CA GLY A 130 -16.82 -2.45 2.52
C GLY A 130 -18.08 -2.14 3.33
N HIS A 131 -17.95 -1.73 4.59
CA HIS A 131 -19.08 -1.29 5.40
C HIS A 131 -19.71 0.02 4.88
N LEU A 132 -18.91 0.93 4.32
CA LEU A 132 -19.39 2.20 3.76
C LEU A 132 -20.13 1.99 2.44
N VAL A 133 -19.58 1.14 1.57
CA VAL A 133 -20.15 0.82 0.27
C VAL A 133 -21.36 -0.12 0.42
N GLY A 134 -21.22 -1.13 1.27
CA GLY A 134 -22.18 -2.21 1.44
C GLY A 134 -23.43 -1.80 2.22
N ASN A 135 -23.31 -1.03 3.31
CA ASN A 135 -24.46 -0.74 4.16
C ASN A 135 -25.45 0.24 3.50
N LYS A 136 -24.95 1.25 2.79
CA LYS A 136 -25.81 2.20 2.03
C LYS A 136 -26.50 1.54 0.84
N ASN A 137 -25.82 0.62 0.17
CA ASN A 137 -26.32 -0.04 -1.05
C ASN A 137 -26.80 -1.48 -0.80
N ALA A 138 -27.00 -1.87 0.45
CA ALA A 138 -27.30 -3.27 0.83
C ALA A 138 -28.53 -3.80 0.09
N HIS A 139 -29.55 -2.96 -0.08
CA HIS A 139 -30.78 -3.32 -0.78
C HIS A 139 -30.55 -3.58 -2.28
N LEU A 140 -29.65 -2.83 -2.94
CA LEU A 140 -29.29 -3.02 -4.34
C LEU A 140 -28.42 -4.26 -4.54
N LEU A 141 -27.56 -4.56 -3.57
CA LEU A 141 -26.65 -5.70 -3.62
C LEU A 141 -27.35 -7.03 -3.29
N ARG A 142 -28.39 -7.01 -2.45
CA ARG A 142 -29.07 -8.22 -1.97
C ARG A 142 -29.67 -9.07 -3.10
N THR A 143 -30.38 -8.44 -4.03
CA THR A 143 -31.06 -9.14 -5.14
C THR A 143 -30.10 -9.85 -6.10
N PRO A 144 -29.03 -9.21 -6.64
CA PRO A 144 -28.09 -9.89 -7.51
C PRO A 144 -27.32 -11.00 -6.79
N PHE A 145 -26.93 -10.82 -5.52
CA PHE A 145 -26.28 -11.90 -4.75
C PHE A 145 -27.21 -13.09 -4.52
N HIS A 146 -28.50 -12.84 -4.24
CA HIS A 146 -29.49 -13.89 -4.09
C HIS A 146 -29.68 -14.69 -5.40
N LEU A 147 -29.78 -13.99 -6.54
CA LEU A 147 -29.90 -14.64 -7.85
C LEU A 147 -28.63 -15.45 -8.21
N HIS A 148 -27.46 -14.89 -7.96
CA HIS A 148 -26.18 -15.56 -8.20
C HIS A 148 -26.02 -16.82 -7.33
N GLY A 149 -26.40 -16.74 -6.05
CA GLY A 149 -26.41 -17.90 -5.15
C GLY A 149 -27.35 -19.00 -5.63
N LYS A 150 -28.57 -18.62 -6.08
CA LYS A 150 -29.54 -19.56 -6.64
C LYS A 150 -29.02 -20.24 -7.91
N PHE A 151 -28.29 -19.51 -8.76
CA PHE A 151 -27.68 -20.07 -9.96
C PHE A 151 -26.60 -21.11 -9.64
N ILE A 152 -25.69 -20.80 -8.71
CA ILE A 152 -24.63 -21.73 -8.29
C ILE A 152 -25.22 -22.99 -7.66
N LEU A 153 -26.21 -22.85 -6.77
CA LEU A 153 -26.85 -24.00 -6.13
C LEU A 153 -27.54 -24.88 -7.17
N LYS A 154 -28.22 -24.28 -8.15
CA LYS A 154 -28.88 -25.01 -9.23
C LYS A 154 -27.90 -25.75 -10.14
N SER A 155 -26.74 -25.17 -10.45
CA SER A 155 -25.74 -25.85 -11.27
C SER A 155 -25.08 -27.02 -10.55
N ASN A 156 -24.83 -26.89 -9.24
CA ASN A 156 -24.24 -27.96 -8.43
C ASN A 156 -25.24 -29.08 -8.11
N SER A 157 -26.53 -28.76 -7.98
CA SER A 157 -27.58 -29.78 -7.74
C SER A 157 -27.89 -30.64 -8.96
N GLN A 158 -27.41 -30.29 -10.16
CA GLN A 158 -27.56 -31.11 -11.38
C GLN A 158 -26.36 -32.06 -11.61
N LEU A 159 -25.32 -31.95 -10.78
CA LEU A 159 -24.13 -32.80 -10.81
C LEU A 159 -24.23 -34.02 -9.86
N HIS A 160 -25.36 -34.17 -9.16
CA HIS A 160 -25.66 -35.27 -8.23
C HIS A 160 -26.92 -36.01 -8.64
#